data_AF-A0A8J8DDB2-F1
#
_entry.id   AF-A0A8J8DDB2-F1
#
_cell.length_a   1.000
_cell.length_b   1.000
_cell.length_c   1.000
_cell.angle_alpha   90.00
_cell.angle_beta   90.00
_cell.angle_gamma   90.00
#
_symmetry.space_group_name_H-M   'P 1'
#
loop_
_entity.id
_entity.type
_entity.pdbx_description
1 polymer ?
#
loop_
_entity_poly.entity_id
_entity_poly.type
_entity_poly.pdbx_seq_one_letter_code
_entity_poly.pdbx_strand_id
1 'polypeptide(L)'
;MKKSTQNWIVAGFLVLLLVAGYFIVAKPDVGAVVDLDSILNSNTTEEQTSEPTVAVENLSAVVNADASVAVTFAVVASEGAEVQNVSVYYALNVADPANATYTAIQATNNNGTYTATIPATFGDVVYYYIEVVYLANNESKTFKTDVYSLTVKDTFEPVINSVSIDYNVTTTVDPITGDTITHYDFVITFNATDNDAIDQYIVYYADLGNTTDVSNVTFTPVSGRFNTISISAVDGNYYAFYFEVIDISNNTAMLFNETAPLILQANSTSTWPVTVSSESG
;
A
#
# COMPACT_ATOMS: atom_id res chain seq x y z
N MET A 1 -25.44 -2.52 -2.81
CA MET A 1 -26.92 -2.64 -2.71
C MET A 1 -27.49 -1.36 -2.08
N LYS A 2 -28.64 -0.88 -2.55
CA LYS A 2 -29.21 0.45 -2.21
C LYS A 2 -29.67 0.53 -0.74
N LYS A 3 -29.31 1.63 -0.05
CA LYS A 3 -29.68 2.02 1.34
C LYS A 3 -31.19 2.15 1.62
N SER A 4 -32.08 1.89 0.65
CA SER A 4 -33.52 2.16 0.80
C SER A 4 -34.34 1.00 1.37
N THR A 5 -33.77 -0.21 1.50
CA THR A 5 -34.52 -1.39 1.97
C THR A 5 -34.52 -1.55 3.49
N GLN A 6 -33.58 -0.92 4.20
CA GLN A 6 -33.43 -1.03 5.66
C GLN A 6 -34.44 -0.18 6.45
N ASN A 7 -34.90 0.95 5.89
CA ASN A 7 -35.83 1.85 6.59
C ASN A 7 -37.28 1.36 6.63
N TRP A 8 -37.69 0.45 5.74
CA TRP A 8 -39.06 -0.09 5.73
C TRP A 8 -39.30 -1.13 6.82
N ILE A 9 -38.27 -1.90 7.18
CA ILE A 9 -38.37 -2.94 8.21
C ILE A 9 -38.49 -2.30 9.61
N VAL A 10 -37.72 -1.24 9.86
CA VAL A 10 -37.79 -0.48 11.12
C VAL A 10 -39.11 0.29 11.26
N ALA A 11 -39.62 0.88 10.16
CA ALA A 11 -40.92 1.53 10.15
C ALA A 11 -42.08 0.56 10.39
N GLY A 12 -42.03 -0.65 9.82
CA GLY A 12 -43.01 -1.70 10.05
C GLY A 12 -43.05 -2.19 11.51
N PHE A 13 -41.88 -2.32 12.15
CA PHE A 13 -41.76 -2.75 13.54
C PHE A 13 -42.32 -1.72 14.55
N LEU A 14 -42.13 -0.42 14.27
CA LEU A 14 -42.65 0.66 15.13
C LEU A 14 -44.18 0.79 15.07
N VAL A 15 -44.81 0.53 13.92
CA VAL A 15 -46.28 0.53 13.79
C VAL A 15 -46.91 -0.63 14.57
N LEU A 16 -46.26 -1.81 14.56
CA LEU A 16 -46.73 -3.00 15.27
C LEU A 16 -46.70 -2.82 16.80
N LEU A 17 -45.70 -2.12 17.31
CA LEU A 17 -45.59 -1.75 18.73
C LEU A 17 -46.68 -0.76 19.18
N LEU A 18 -47.05 0.20 18.32
CA LEU A 18 -48.13 1.17 18.62
C LEU A 18 -49.52 0.50 18.66
N VAL A 19 -49.76 -0.48 17.78
CA VAL A 19 -51.01 -1.24 17.76
C VAL A 19 -51.12 -2.15 18.99
N ALA A 20 -50.04 -2.83 19.36
CA ALA A 20 -50.00 -3.66 20.57
C ALA A 20 -50.21 -2.83 21.86
N GLY A 21 -49.62 -1.62 21.93
CA GLY A 21 -49.82 -0.70 23.05
C GLY A 21 -51.28 -0.22 23.20
N TYR A 22 -51.99 -0.02 22.09
CA TYR A 22 -53.39 0.41 22.11
C TYR A 22 -54.34 -0.66 22.68
N PHE A 23 -54.08 -1.95 22.42
CA PHE A 23 -54.90 -3.05 22.96
C PHE A 23 -54.63 -3.37 24.44
N ILE A 24 -53.48 -2.97 24.98
CA ILE A 24 -53.16 -3.16 26.41
C ILE A 24 -53.81 -2.07 27.29
N VAL A 25 -53.97 -0.84 26.76
CA VAL A 25 -54.48 0.31 27.54
C VAL A 25 -56.00 0.45 27.45
N ALA A 26 -56.65 0.00 26.37
CA ALA A 26 -58.09 0.08 26.22
C ALA A 26 -58.80 -1.16 26.80
N LYS A 27 -59.08 -1.17 28.11
CA LYS A 27 -60.07 -2.08 28.70
C LYS A 27 -61.48 -1.71 28.22
N PRO A 28 -62.30 -2.72 27.88
CA PRO A 28 -63.67 -2.73 28.36
C PRO A 28 -63.88 -3.92 29.30
N ASP A 29 -64.53 -3.64 30.43
CA ASP A 29 -65.06 -4.59 31.40
C ASP A 29 -65.83 -5.75 30.74
N VAL A 30 -65.29 -6.96 30.84
CA VAL A 30 -66.11 -8.18 30.81
C VAL A 30 -65.40 -9.27 31.60
N GLY A 31 -66.01 -9.65 32.72
CA GLY A 31 -65.50 -10.60 33.69
C GLY A 31 -65.39 -12.02 33.15
N ALA A 32 -64.21 -12.36 32.64
CA ALA A 32 -63.74 -13.74 32.58
C ALA A 32 -62.53 -13.85 33.51
N VAL A 33 -62.63 -14.68 34.54
CA VAL A 33 -61.45 -15.15 35.27
C VAL A 33 -60.68 -16.01 34.28
N VAL A 34 -59.63 -15.43 33.70
CA VAL A 34 -58.66 -16.15 32.88
C VAL A 34 -57.89 -17.05 33.83
N ASP A 35 -58.05 -18.35 33.68
CA ASP A 35 -57.18 -19.34 34.32
C ASP A 35 -55.78 -19.21 33.71
N LEU A 36 -54.94 -18.44 34.41
CA LEU A 36 -53.56 -18.16 34.04
C LEU A 36 -52.68 -19.42 34.14
N ASP A 37 -53.08 -20.44 34.94
CA ASP A 37 -52.27 -21.66 35.09
C ASP A 37 -52.33 -22.54 33.84
N SER A 38 -53.44 -22.51 33.09
CA SER A 38 -53.54 -23.21 31.80
C SER A 38 -52.74 -22.52 30.69
N ILE A 39 -52.56 -21.20 30.74
CA ILE A 39 -51.86 -20.42 29.71
C ILE A 39 -50.35 -20.38 29.98
N LEU A 40 -49.93 -20.29 31.24
CA LEU A 40 -48.50 -20.38 31.60
C LEU A 40 -47.91 -21.76 31.33
N ASN A 41 -48.70 -22.84 31.45
CA ASN A 41 -48.24 -24.20 31.15
C ASN A 41 -48.24 -24.54 29.65
N SER A 42 -48.82 -23.68 28.80
CA SER A 42 -48.80 -23.82 27.34
C SER A 42 -47.80 -22.89 26.65
N ASN A 43 -46.93 -22.21 27.39
CA ASN A 43 -45.75 -21.57 26.81
C ASN A 43 -44.79 -22.68 26.37
N THR A 44 -45.02 -23.25 25.19
CA THR A 44 -43.90 -23.68 24.37
C THR A 44 -43.14 -22.41 24.03
N THR A 45 -42.05 -22.17 24.76
CA THR A 45 -40.95 -21.34 24.30
C THR A 45 -40.56 -21.93 22.94
N GLU A 46 -41.10 -21.38 21.86
CA GLU A 46 -40.39 -21.41 20.58
C GLU A 46 -39.15 -20.54 20.82
N GLU A 47 -38.11 -21.17 21.37
CA GLU A 47 -36.76 -20.63 21.30
C GLU A 47 -36.53 -20.35 19.81
N GLN A 48 -36.45 -19.07 19.45
CA GLN A 48 -35.73 -18.71 18.25
C GLN A 48 -34.26 -19.04 18.51
N THR A 49 -33.91 -20.31 18.35
CA THR A 49 -32.53 -20.79 18.30
C THR A 49 -31.92 -20.23 17.03
N SER A 50 -31.50 -18.97 17.12
CA SER A 50 -30.58 -18.41 16.14
C SER A 50 -29.34 -19.29 16.19
N GLU A 51 -29.11 -20.10 15.16
CA GLU A 51 -27.91 -20.93 15.07
C GLU A 51 -26.67 -20.05 15.30
N PRO A 52 -25.72 -20.45 16.16
CA PRO A 52 -24.52 -19.67 16.36
C PRO A 52 -23.76 -19.52 15.05
N THR A 53 -23.35 -18.29 14.74
CA THR A 53 -22.68 -17.91 13.48
C THR A 53 -21.42 -17.08 13.76
N VAL A 54 -20.56 -17.04 12.76
CA VAL A 54 -19.38 -16.17 12.73
C VAL A 54 -19.38 -15.37 11.42
N ALA A 55 -18.81 -14.17 11.47
CA ALA A 55 -18.62 -13.30 10.32
C ALA A 55 -17.22 -12.66 10.36
N VAL A 56 -16.72 -12.30 9.18
CA VAL A 56 -15.49 -11.53 9.01
C VAL A 56 -15.86 -10.08 8.68
N GLU A 57 -15.29 -9.13 9.42
CA GLU A 57 -15.52 -7.70 9.25
C GLU A 57 -14.20 -6.92 9.14
N ASN A 58 -14.28 -5.68 8.65
CA ASN A 58 -13.13 -4.77 8.55
C ASN A 58 -11.92 -5.37 7.81
N LEU A 59 -12.19 -6.18 6.79
CA LEU A 59 -11.15 -6.80 5.97
C LEU A 59 -10.35 -5.73 5.23
N SER A 60 -9.04 -5.75 5.40
CA SER A 60 -8.08 -4.92 4.68
C SER A 60 -6.86 -5.74 4.30
N ALA A 61 -6.32 -5.51 3.12
CA ALA A 61 -5.07 -6.09 2.66
C ALA A 61 -4.14 -4.96 2.19
N VAL A 62 -2.92 -4.93 2.73
CA VAL A 62 -1.94 -3.89 2.45
C VAL A 62 -0.63 -4.54 2.00
N VAL A 63 -0.04 -4.02 0.93
CA VAL A 63 1.29 -4.41 0.46
C VAL A 63 2.33 -3.68 1.32
N ASN A 64 3.20 -4.44 1.95
CA ASN A 64 4.32 -3.92 2.75
C ASN A 64 5.50 -3.56 1.83
N ALA A 65 6.47 -2.84 2.36
CA ALA A 65 7.69 -2.45 1.63
C ALA A 65 8.48 -3.66 1.12
N ASP A 66 8.40 -4.81 1.79
CA ASP A 66 9.07 -6.05 1.37
C ASP A 66 8.25 -6.89 0.38
N ALA A 67 7.23 -6.29 -0.26
CA ALA A 67 6.24 -6.91 -1.14
C ALA A 67 5.30 -7.93 -0.48
N SER A 68 5.47 -8.26 0.80
CA SER A 68 4.53 -9.13 1.50
C SER A 68 3.17 -8.44 1.67
N VAL A 69 2.10 -9.24 1.77
CA VAL A 69 0.75 -8.71 1.93
C VAL A 69 0.25 -8.98 3.35
N ALA A 70 0.01 -7.93 4.12
CA ALA A 70 -0.64 -8.00 5.41
C ALA A 70 -2.16 -8.00 5.25
N VAL A 71 -2.81 -9.12 5.55
CA VAL A 71 -4.27 -9.26 5.60
C VAL A 71 -4.72 -9.09 7.05
N THR A 72 -5.55 -8.08 7.29
CA THR A 72 -6.08 -7.72 8.62
C THR A 72 -7.60 -7.73 8.61
N PHE A 73 -8.22 -8.26 9.66
CA PHE A 73 -9.68 -8.37 9.76
C PHE A 73 -10.12 -8.64 11.20
N ALA A 74 -11.40 -8.45 11.49
CA ALA A 74 -12.04 -8.86 12.73
C ALA A 74 -12.91 -10.10 12.49
N VAL A 75 -13.02 -10.96 13.50
CA VAL A 75 -13.99 -12.06 13.52
C VAL A 75 -15.04 -11.74 14.57
N VAL A 76 -16.30 -11.66 14.15
CA VAL A 76 -17.45 -11.44 15.03
C VAL A 76 -18.19 -12.76 15.18
N ALA A 77 -18.26 -13.27 16.41
CA ALA A 77 -19.00 -14.48 16.74
C ALA A 77 -20.30 -14.11 17.48
N SER A 78 -21.41 -14.72 17.08
CA SER A 78 -22.66 -14.60 17.84
C SER A 78 -22.57 -15.39 19.15
N GLU A 79 -23.55 -15.20 20.03
CA GLU A 79 -23.68 -16.00 21.25
C GLU A 79 -23.72 -17.50 20.91
N GLY A 80 -23.00 -18.31 21.70
CA GLY A 80 -22.88 -19.76 21.50
C GLY A 80 -21.87 -20.21 20.44
N ALA A 81 -21.20 -19.29 19.73
CA ALA A 81 -20.13 -19.61 18.79
C ALA A 81 -18.75 -19.38 19.44
N GLU A 82 -17.91 -20.42 19.46
CA GLU A 82 -16.54 -20.34 20.00
C GLU A 82 -15.51 -20.52 18.88
N VAL A 83 -14.79 -19.46 18.54
CA VAL A 83 -13.75 -19.49 17.49
C VAL A 83 -12.58 -20.38 17.94
N GLN A 84 -12.29 -21.42 17.16
CA GLN A 84 -11.21 -22.38 17.44
C GLN A 84 -9.95 -22.06 16.65
N ASN A 85 -10.09 -21.80 15.35
CA ASN A 85 -8.97 -21.56 14.45
C ASN A 85 -9.33 -20.54 13.37
N VAL A 86 -8.39 -19.68 13.01
CA VAL A 86 -8.57 -18.66 11.97
C VAL A 86 -7.36 -18.68 11.05
N SER A 87 -7.58 -18.98 9.78
CA SER A 87 -6.52 -19.09 8.79
C SER A 87 -6.83 -18.26 7.56
N VAL A 88 -5.79 -17.69 6.96
CA VAL A 88 -5.83 -17.10 5.62
C VAL A 88 -5.27 -18.11 4.64
N TYR A 89 -6.08 -18.46 3.64
CA TYR A 89 -5.67 -19.34 2.55
C TYR A 89 -5.33 -18.46 1.35
N TYR A 90 -4.16 -18.68 0.75
CA TYR A 90 -3.70 -17.87 -0.39
C TYR A 90 -3.13 -18.70 -1.55
N ALA A 91 -3.15 -18.14 -2.74
CA ALA A 91 -2.48 -18.64 -3.95
C ALA A 91 -1.92 -17.46 -4.75
N LEU A 92 -0.80 -17.66 -5.45
CA LEU A 92 -0.12 -16.62 -6.24
C LEU A 92 -0.20 -16.94 -7.73
N ASN A 93 -0.46 -15.94 -8.55
CA ASN A 93 -0.36 -15.99 -10.02
C ASN A 93 -1.11 -17.18 -10.67
N VAL A 94 -2.25 -17.57 -10.10
CA VAL A 94 -3.05 -18.68 -10.62
C VAL A 94 -3.96 -18.22 -11.75
N ALA A 95 -4.11 -19.06 -12.77
CA ALA A 95 -4.98 -18.78 -13.92
C ALA A 95 -6.48 -18.92 -13.59
N ASP A 96 -6.82 -19.84 -12.69
CA ASP A 96 -8.20 -20.09 -12.24
C ASP A 96 -8.25 -20.17 -10.70
N PRO A 97 -8.62 -19.06 -10.04
CA PRO A 97 -8.70 -19.00 -8.57
C PRO A 97 -9.72 -19.95 -7.96
N ALA A 98 -10.76 -20.37 -8.69
CA ALA A 98 -11.80 -21.24 -8.15
C ALA A 98 -11.33 -22.69 -8.01
N ASN A 99 -10.35 -23.10 -8.82
CA ASN A 99 -9.80 -24.46 -8.84
C ASN A 99 -8.32 -24.53 -8.41
N ALA A 100 -7.78 -23.43 -7.90
CA ALA A 100 -6.40 -23.36 -7.43
C ALA A 100 -6.19 -24.14 -6.12
N THR A 101 -4.95 -24.59 -5.91
CA THR A 101 -4.51 -25.10 -4.61
C THR A 101 -4.07 -23.93 -3.74
N TYR A 102 -4.70 -23.77 -2.58
CA TYR A 102 -4.37 -22.71 -1.63
C TYR A 102 -3.47 -23.20 -0.51
N THR A 103 -2.55 -22.35 -0.08
CA THR A 103 -1.67 -22.55 1.08
C THR A 103 -2.25 -21.82 2.29
N ALA A 104 -2.29 -22.48 3.45
CA ALA A 104 -2.83 -21.90 4.68
C ALA A 104 -1.76 -21.19 5.50
N ILE A 105 -2.08 -20.01 6.02
CA ILE A 105 -1.30 -19.27 7.02
C ILE A 105 -2.21 -19.01 8.23
N GLN A 106 -1.72 -19.33 9.43
CA GLN A 106 -2.48 -19.06 10.64
C GLN A 106 -2.49 -17.56 10.96
N ALA A 107 -3.68 -17.02 11.21
CA ALA A 107 -3.83 -15.62 11.58
C ALA A 107 -3.56 -15.44 13.08
N THR A 108 -2.76 -14.43 13.42
CA THR A 108 -2.47 -14.07 14.80
C THR A 108 -3.53 -13.08 15.30
N ASN A 109 -4.17 -13.35 16.44
CA ASN A 109 -5.09 -12.43 17.08
C ASN A 109 -4.34 -11.48 18.01
N ASN A 110 -4.53 -10.18 17.82
CA ASN A 110 -4.12 -9.15 18.75
C ASN A 110 -5.31 -8.22 19.03
N ASN A 111 -5.85 -8.28 20.25
CA ASN A 111 -6.95 -7.44 20.72
C ASN A 111 -8.19 -7.42 19.80
N GLY A 112 -8.55 -8.57 19.23
CA GLY A 112 -9.76 -8.73 18.38
C GLY A 112 -9.51 -8.50 16.89
N THR A 113 -8.31 -8.09 16.51
CA THR A 113 -7.87 -8.02 15.10
C THR A 113 -6.98 -9.21 14.80
N TYR A 114 -7.38 -9.98 13.78
CA TYR A 114 -6.59 -11.05 13.20
C TYR A 114 -5.67 -10.49 12.11
N THR A 115 -4.44 -10.98 12.06
CA THR A 115 -3.46 -10.59 11.04
C THR A 115 -2.74 -11.82 10.50
N ALA A 116 -2.62 -11.93 9.19
CA ALA A 116 -1.75 -12.90 8.52
C ALA A 116 -0.93 -12.19 7.43
N THR A 117 0.33 -12.59 7.29
CA THR A 117 1.23 -12.04 6.27
C THR A 117 1.46 -13.07 5.18
N ILE A 118 1.01 -12.77 3.96
CA ILE A 118 1.22 -13.60 2.78
C ILE A 118 2.58 -13.22 2.17
N PRO A 119 3.52 -14.17 2.01
CA PRO A 119 4.75 -13.92 1.27
C PRO A 119 4.44 -13.77 -0.22
N ALA A 120 4.92 -12.69 -0.83
CA ALA A 120 4.74 -12.38 -2.25
C ALA A 120 5.92 -11.52 -2.74
N THR A 121 5.95 -11.25 -4.05
CA THR A 121 6.92 -10.38 -4.72
C THR A 121 6.19 -9.31 -5.55
N PHE A 122 6.85 -8.18 -5.81
CA PHE A 122 6.27 -7.15 -6.67
C PHE A 122 5.94 -7.70 -8.06
N GLY A 123 4.75 -7.36 -8.55
CA GLY A 123 4.18 -7.91 -9.78
C GLY A 123 3.29 -9.14 -9.57
N ASP A 124 3.33 -9.81 -8.41
CA ASP A 124 2.45 -10.95 -8.14
C ASP A 124 0.98 -10.52 -8.06
N VAL A 125 0.09 -11.45 -8.44
CA VAL A 125 -1.33 -11.38 -8.11
C VAL A 125 -1.62 -12.38 -7.00
N VAL A 126 -2.03 -11.86 -5.86
CA VAL A 126 -2.42 -12.65 -4.68
C VAL A 126 -3.92 -12.89 -4.75
N TYR A 127 -4.32 -14.15 -4.60
CA TYR A 127 -5.70 -14.56 -4.37
C TYR A 127 -5.80 -15.14 -2.97
N TYR A 128 -6.79 -14.72 -2.17
CA TYR A 128 -6.92 -15.21 -0.80
C TYR A 128 -8.36 -15.26 -0.31
N TYR A 129 -8.62 -16.12 0.68
CA TYR A 129 -9.87 -16.15 1.45
C TYR A 129 -9.57 -16.47 2.91
N ILE A 130 -10.53 -16.18 3.79
CA ILE A 130 -10.41 -16.45 5.22
C ILE A 130 -11.29 -17.64 5.57
N GLU A 131 -10.72 -18.58 6.33
CA GLU A 131 -11.43 -19.70 6.92
C GLU A 131 -11.44 -19.57 8.44
N VAL A 132 -12.63 -19.64 9.03
CA VAL A 132 -12.84 -19.64 10.48
C VAL A 132 -13.45 -20.98 10.87
N VAL A 133 -12.75 -21.76 11.68
CA VAL A 133 -13.28 -22.95 12.34
C VAL A 133 -13.79 -22.54 13.72
N TYR A 134 -15.04 -22.88 14.02
CA TYR A 134 -15.70 -22.52 15.28
C TYR A 134 -16.56 -23.68 15.78
N LEU A 135 -16.76 -23.74 17.10
CA LEU A 135 -17.73 -24.63 17.71
C LEU A 135 -19.08 -23.91 17.80
N ALA A 136 -20.14 -24.59 17.37
CA ALA A 136 -21.52 -24.19 17.57
C ALA A 136 -22.30 -25.42 18.03
N ASN A 137 -22.98 -25.33 19.17
CA ASN A 137 -23.73 -26.45 19.76
C ASN A 137 -22.87 -27.73 19.95
N ASN A 138 -21.60 -27.57 20.34
CA ASN A 138 -20.58 -28.64 20.46
C ASN A 138 -20.21 -29.35 19.15
N GLU A 139 -20.59 -28.81 17.99
CA GLU A 139 -20.17 -29.30 16.68
C GLU A 139 -19.19 -28.33 16.02
N SER A 140 -18.15 -28.88 15.39
CA SER A 140 -17.19 -28.08 14.62
C SER A 140 -17.81 -27.66 13.29
N LYS A 141 -17.90 -26.35 13.06
CA LYS A 141 -18.34 -25.74 11.81
C LYS A 141 -17.23 -24.91 11.19
N THR A 142 -17.35 -24.69 9.89
CA THR A 142 -16.40 -23.88 9.11
C THR A 142 -17.15 -22.78 8.38
N PHE A 143 -16.67 -21.55 8.54
CA PHE A 143 -17.07 -20.39 7.74
C PHE A 143 -15.95 -20.03 6.78
N LYS A 144 -16.31 -19.70 5.53
CA LYS A 144 -15.38 -19.26 4.49
C LYS A 144 -15.90 -17.97 3.87
N THR A 145 -15.01 -17.01 3.66
CA THR A 145 -15.32 -15.83 2.83
C THR A 145 -15.27 -16.18 1.35
N ASP A 146 -15.71 -15.26 0.51
CA ASP A 146 -15.37 -15.27 -0.91
C ASP A 146 -13.85 -15.11 -1.11
N VAL A 147 -13.38 -15.46 -2.32
CA VAL A 147 -11.99 -15.23 -2.74
C VAL A 147 -11.82 -13.77 -3.16
N TYR A 148 -10.86 -13.11 -2.54
CA TYR A 148 -10.40 -11.77 -2.87
C TYR A 148 -9.13 -11.84 -3.72
N SER A 149 -8.84 -10.77 -4.46
CA SER A 149 -7.57 -10.63 -5.17
C SER A 149 -6.99 -9.23 -5.06
N LEU A 150 -5.67 -9.15 -5.16
CA LEU A 150 -4.94 -7.89 -5.32
C LEU A 150 -3.65 -8.12 -6.10
N THR A 151 -3.19 -7.09 -6.80
CA THR A 151 -1.86 -7.06 -7.41
C THR A 151 -0.89 -6.40 -6.45
N VAL A 152 0.23 -7.07 -6.19
CA VAL A 152 1.32 -6.56 -5.36
C VAL A 152 2.08 -5.54 -6.17
N LYS A 153 1.90 -4.27 -5.83
CA LYS A 153 2.56 -3.14 -6.49
C LYS A 153 3.42 -2.42 -5.47
N ASP A 154 4.59 -1.99 -5.90
CA ASP A 154 5.35 -1.05 -5.09
C ASP A 154 4.68 0.32 -5.12
N THR A 155 4.67 0.97 -3.95
CA THR A 155 4.09 2.30 -3.74
C THR A 155 5.04 3.21 -2.95
N PHE A 156 6.23 2.71 -2.63
CA PHE A 156 7.25 3.45 -1.92
C PHE A 156 8.14 4.17 -2.93
N GLU A 157 8.46 5.43 -2.66
CA GLU A 157 9.40 6.18 -3.50
C GLU A 157 10.85 5.75 -3.19
N PRO A 158 11.74 5.79 -4.19
CA PRO A 158 13.17 5.63 -3.95
C PRO A 158 13.70 6.63 -2.92
N VAL A 159 14.82 6.30 -2.31
CA VAL A 159 15.53 7.19 -1.39
C VAL A 159 16.88 7.56 -2.00
N ILE A 160 17.05 8.85 -2.33
CA ILE A 160 18.35 9.41 -2.73
C ILE A 160 19.11 9.80 -1.45
N ASN A 161 20.03 8.94 -1.01
CA ASN A 161 20.85 9.19 0.18
C ASN A 161 21.89 10.30 -0.09
N SER A 162 22.53 10.25 -1.25
CA SER A 162 23.47 11.29 -1.69
C SER A 162 23.74 11.23 -3.19
N VAL A 163 24.18 12.35 -3.75
CA VAL A 163 24.77 12.44 -5.09
C VAL A 163 26.19 12.97 -4.97
N SER A 164 27.16 12.25 -5.52
CA SER A 164 28.57 12.63 -5.60
C SER A 164 28.87 13.12 -7.01
N ILE A 165 29.32 14.36 -7.14
CA ILE A 165 29.67 14.98 -8.41
C ILE A 165 31.18 15.14 -8.42
N ASP A 166 31.84 14.49 -9.36
CA ASP A 166 33.26 14.65 -9.61
C ASP A 166 33.48 15.43 -10.91
N TYR A 167 34.59 16.16 -11.02
CA TYR A 167 34.94 16.91 -12.22
C TYR A 167 36.27 16.41 -12.76
N ASN A 168 36.19 15.71 -13.88
CA ASN A 168 37.32 15.00 -14.48
C ASN A 168 37.83 15.72 -15.71
N VAL A 169 39.15 15.81 -15.82
CA VAL A 169 39.86 16.35 -16.99
C VAL A 169 40.62 15.22 -17.64
N THR A 170 40.27 14.88 -18.88
CA THR A 170 40.98 13.86 -19.65
C THR A 170 41.62 14.47 -20.89
N THR A 171 42.86 14.11 -21.15
CA THR A 171 43.61 14.60 -22.31
C THR A 171 43.98 13.43 -23.18
N THR A 172 43.58 13.48 -24.45
CA THR A 172 43.91 12.48 -25.47
C THR A 172 44.69 13.14 -26.60
N VAL A 173 45.53 12.38 -27.30
CA VAL A 173 46.26 12.86 -28.48
C VAL A 173 45.66 12.16 -29.69
N ASP A 174 45.19 12.94 -30.67
CA ASP A 174 44.68 12.42 -31.93
C ASP A 174 45.81 11.66 -32.65
N PRO A 175 45.64 10.36 -32.96
CA PRO A 175 46.71 9.55 -33.54
C PRO A 175 47.02 9.90 -35.00
N ILE A 176 46.17 10.68 -35.68
CA ILE A 176 46.31 11.08 -37.07
C ILE A 176 46.89 12.49 -37.16
N THR A 177 46.35 13.45 -36.41
CA THR A 177 46.80 14.85 -36.47
C THR A 177 47.91 15.18 -35.46
N GLY A 178 48.04 14.39 -34.39
CA GLY A 178 48.93 14.69 -33.26
C GLY A 178 48.40 15.78 -32.34
N ASP A 179 47.17 16.27 -32.57
CA ASP A 179 46.57 17.32 -31.75
C ASP A 179 46.17 16.81 -30.37
N THR A 180 46.38 17.63 -29.36
CA THR A 180 45.95 17.34 -28.00
C THR A 180 44.51 17.81 -27.80
N ILE A 181 43.62 16.88 -27.49
CA ILE A 181 42.20 17.13 -27.21
C ILE A 181 42.00 16.98 -25.70
N THR A 182 41.44 18.01 -25.05
CA THR A 182 41.09 17.95 -23.63
C THR A 182 39.58 17.94 -23.48
N HIS A 183 39.09 16.93 -22.76
CA HIS A 183 37.69 16.76 -22.39
C HIS A 183 37.52 17.05 -20.90
N TYR A 184 36.46 17.77 -20.58
CA TYR A 184 36.06 18.09 -19.23
C TYR A 184 34.69 17.47 -19.01
N ASP A 185 34.53 16.64 -18.00
CA ASP A 185 33.28 15.95 -17.74
C ASP A 185 32.95 15.98 -16.25
N PHE A 186 31.68 16.22 -15.93
CA PHE A 186 31.13 15.84 -14.65
C PHE A 186 30.84 14.34 -14.66
N VAL A 187 31.30 13.64 -13.62
CA VAL A 187 30.93 12.24 -13.34
C VAL A 187 30.07 12.24 -12.08
N ILE A 188 28.79 11.93 -12.25
CA ILE A 188 27.75 12.08 -11.25
C ILE A 188 27.32 10.69 -10.81
N THR A 189 27.59 10.36 -9.56
CA THR A 189 27.30 9.04 -8.98
C THR A 189 26.22 9.15 -7.92
N PHE A 190 25.14 8.40 -8.11
CA PHE A 190 24.01 8.31 -7.21
C PHE A 190 24.26 7.20 -6.17
N ASN A 191 24.00 7.55 -4.91
CA ASN A 191 23.75 6.60 -3.84
C ASN A 191 22.25 6.66 -3.53
N ALA A 192 21.50 5.80 -4.18
CA ALA A 192 20.07 5.67 -3.98
C ALA A 192 19.69 4.21 -3.69
N THR A 193 18.62 4.03 -2.94
CA THR A 193 18.08 2.73 -2.57
C THR A 193 16.59 2.74 -2.77
N ASP A 194 16.04 1.59 -3.10
CA ASP A 194 14.61 1.38 -3.21
C ASP A 194 14.28 -0.01 -2.65
N ASN A 195 13.03 -0.24 -2.27
CA ASN A 195 12.56 -1.54 -1.80
C ASN A 195 12.25 -2.50 -2.95
N ASP A 196 12.21 -2.00 -4.19
CA ASP A 196 12.33 -2.74 -5.43
C ASP A 196 13.59 -2.29 -6.21
N ALA A 197 13.65 -2.57 -7.51
CA ALA A 197 14.73 -2.16 -8.39
C ALA A 197 14.55 -0.72 -8.90
N ILE A 198 15.64 0.04 -8.89
CA ILE A 198 15.73 1.32 -9.62
C ILE A 198 15.82 1.04 -11.13
N ASP A 199 14.96 1.65 -11.94
CA ASP A 199 15.02 1.55 -13.41
C ASP A 199 15.91 2.64 -14.01
N GLN A 200 15.83 3.87 -13.48
CA GLN A 200 16.46 5.03 -14.09
C GLN A 200 17.03 6.02 -13.08
N TYR A 201 18.21 6.53 -13.40
CA TYR A 201 18.82 7.70 -12.79
C TYR A 201 18.78 8.83 -13.83
N ILE A 202 18.42 10.04 -13.41
CA ILE A 202 18.32 11.20 -14.29
C ILE A 202 19.03 12.38 -13.64
N VAL A 203 19.91 13.01 -14.40
CA VAL A 203 20.47 14.31 -14.07
C VAL A 203 19.84 15.32 -15.02
N TYR A 204 19.24 16.35 -14.45
CA TYR A 204 18.84 17.54 -15.18
C TYR A 204 19.90 18.60 -14.97
N TYR A 205 20.48 19.11 -16.05
CA TYR A 205 21.53 20.12 -15.97
C TYR A 205 21.30 21.30 -16.91
N ALA A 206 21.83 22.47 -16.53
CA ALA A 206 21.89 23.64 -17.39
C ALA A 206 23.28 24.28 -17.30
N ASP A 207 23.90 24.58 -18.44
CA ASP A 207 25.11 25.38 -18.53
C ASP A 207 24.73 26.87 -18.39
N LEU A 208 25.19 27.50 -17.31
CA LEU A 208 24.93 28.91 -17.00
C LEU A 208 26.04 29.83 -17.53
N GLY A 209 27.08 29.30 -18.16
CA GLY A 209 28.24 30.06 -18.58
C GLY A 209 28.93 30.71 -17.39
N ASN A 210 29.13 32.04 -17.42
CA ASN A 210 29.85 32.76 -16.37
C ASN A 210 28.94 33.38 -15.29
N THR A 211 27.70 32.93 -15.16
CA THR A 211 26.73 33.43 -14.17
C THR A 211 26.18 32.30 -13.29
N THR A 212 25.61 32.66 -12.14
CA THR A 212 24.86 31.73 -11.26
C THR A 212 23.35 31.98 -11.30
N ASP A 213 22.89 32.85 -12.21
CA ASP A 213 21.47 33.14 -12.38
C ASP A 213 20.78 31.98 -13.12
N VAL A 214 19.74 31.44 -12.48
CA VAL A 214 18.91 30.35 -13.01
C VAL A 214 17.58 30.85 -13.58
N SER A 215 17.39 32.17 -13.70
CA SER A 215 16.20 32.73 -14.33
C SER A 215 16.18 32.44 -15.84
N ASN A 216 15.10 31.80 -16.32
CA ASN A 216 14.87 31.44 -17.73
C ASN A 216 15.88 30.44 -18.33
N VAL A 217 16.40 29.53 -17.53
CA VAL A 217 17.25 28.43 -18.01
C VAL A 217 16.41 27.20 -18.38
N THR A 218 16.80 26.49 -19.43
CA THR A 218 16.19 25.21 -19.81
C THR A 218 17.09 24.09 -19.34
N PHE A 219 16.57 23.21 -18.48
CA PHE A 219 17.31 22.03 -18.05
C PHE A 219 17.26 20.93 -19.11
N THR A 220 18.42 20.33 -19.36
CA THR A 220 18.58 19.19 -20.26
C THR A 220 18.65 17.92 -19.44
N PRO A 221 17.74 16.94 -19.65
CA PRO A 221 17.82 15.65 -18.99
C PRO A 221 18.88 14.75 -19.64
N VAL A 222 19.67 14.10 -18.80
CA VAL A 222 20.54 12.98 -19.16
C VAL A 222 20.22 11.84 -18.24
N SER A 223 19.89 10.67 -18.80
CA SER A 223 19.43 9.53 -18.01
C SER A 223 20.22 8.26 -18.31
N GLY A 224 20.32 7.38 -17.33
CA GLY A 224 20.94 6.07 -17.48
C GLY A 224 20.34 5.02 -16.53
N ARG A 225 20.55 3.74 -16.83
CA ARG A 225 20.19 2.61 -15.95
C ARG A 225 21.23 2.34 -14.87
N PHE A 226 22.44 2.86 -15.06
CA PHE A 226 23.52 2.77 -14.09
C PHE A 226 23.50 4.00 -13.20
N ASN A 227 23.92 3.84 -11.95
CA ASN A 227 23.98 4.90 -10.96
C ASN A 227 25.04 5.98 -11.26
N THR A 228 25.72 5.92 -12.40
CA THR A 228 26.75 6.88 -12.80
C THR A 228 26.37 7.52 -14.14
N ILE A 229 26.36 8.84 -14.18
CA ILE A 229 26.03 9.65 -15.36
C ILE A 229 27.18 10.61 -15.65
N SER A 230 27.60 10.67 -16.92
CA SER A 230 28.64 11.61 -17.37
C SER A 230 28.01 12.74 -18.19
N ILE A 231 28.42 13.97 -17.91
CA ILE A 231 27.98 15.16 -18.62
C ILE A 231 29.21 15.96 -19.02
N SER A 232 29.36 16.23 -20.31
CA SER A 232 30.44 17.10 -20.78
C SER A 232 30.25 18.53 -20.33
N ALA A 233 31.36 19.16 -19.98
CA ALA A 233 31.43 20.48 -19.39
C ALA A 233 32.47 21.34 -20.11
N VAL A 234 32.42 22.63 -19.82
CA VAL A 234 33.41 23.63 -20.22
C VAL A 234 34.06 24.14 -18.94
N ASP A 235 35.38 24.02 -18.84
CA ASP A 235 36.13 24.56 -17.69
C ASP A 235 35.86 26.07 -17.54
N GLY A 236 35.61 26.48 -16.31
CA GLY A 236 35.24 27.84 -15.91
C GLY A 236 33.73 28.12 -15.85
N ASN A 237 32.89 27.36 -16.55
CA ASN A 237 31.44 27.59 -16.55
C ASN A 237 30.77 27.15 -15.25
N TYR A 238 29.67 27.81 -14.89
CA TYR A 238 28.74 27.38 -13.85
C TYR A 238 27.67 26.47 -14.44
N TYR A 239 27.25 25.49 -13.64
CA TYR A 239 26.23 24.53 -13.99
C TYR A 239 25.21 24.43 -12.87
N ALA A 240 23.93 24.42 -13.23
CA ALA A 240 22.83 24.10 -12.32
C ALA A 240 22.43 22.64 -12.51
N PHE A 241 22.17 21.93 -11.42
CA PHE A 241 21.77 20.53 -11.41
C PHE A 241 20.55 20.28 -10.52
N TYR A 242 19.70 19.36 -10.94
CA TYR A 242 18.86 18.59 -10.02
C TYR A 242 18.77 17.14 -10.49
N PHE A 243 18.36 16.26 -9.58
CA PHE A 243 18.52 14.83 -9.75
C PHE A 243 17.20 14.13 -9.51
N GLU A 244 16.93 13.10 -10.30
CA GLU A 244 15.74 12.26 -10.17
C GLU A 244 16.13 10.78 -10.25
N VAL A 245 15.47 9.95 -9.46
CA VAL A 245 15.58 8.50 -9.49
C VAL A 245 14.18 7.91 -9.62
N ILE A 246 14.03 6.96 -10.54
CA ILE A 246 12.76 6.29 -10.86
C ILE A 246 12.92 4.79 -10.66
N ASP A 247 12.02 4.17 -9.90
CA ASP A 247 11.94 2.71 -9.75
C ASP A 247 11.21 2.03 -10.93
N ILE A 248 11.21 0.69 -10.96
CA ILE A 248 10.49 -0.08 -11.99
C ILE A 248 8.96 0.01 -11.88
N SER A 249 8.44 0.48 -10.74
CA SER A 249 7.02 0.75 -10.51
C SER A 249 6.60 2.18 -10.89
N ASN A 250 7.55 3.01 -11.33
CA ASN A 250 7.44 4.44 -11.64
C ASN A 250 7.21 5.37 -10.43
N ASN A 251 7.59 4.97 -9.21
CA ASN A 251 7.71 5.92 -8.12
C ASN A 251 9.00 6.74 -8.31
N THR A 252 8.95 8.03 -7.96
CA THR A 252 9.99 9.00 -8.31
C THR A 252 10.48 9.72 -7.06
N ALA A 253 11.78 9.89 -6.92
CA ALA A 253 12.38 10.73 -5.90
C ALA A 253 13.27 11.79 -6.55
N MET A 254 13.24 13.00 -6.00
CA MET A 254 14.04 14.13 -6.48
C MET A 254 14.96 14.67 -5.40
N LEU A 255 16.16 15.09 -5.80
CA LEU A 255 17.08 15.87 -4.99
C LEU A 255 17.35 17.20 -5.72
N PHE A 256 17.04 18.31 -5.05
CA PHE A 256 16.87 19.64 -5.67
C PHE A 256 15.73 19.67 -6.69
N ASN A 257 15.47 20.83 -7.30
CA ASN A 257 14.48 20.99 -8.36
C ASN A 257 14.80 22.21 -9.24
N GLU A 258 14.01 22.43 -10.29
CA GLU A 258 14.19 23.55 -11.25
C GLU A 258 14.26 24.94 -10.58
N THR A 259 13.56 25.14 -9.47
CA THR A 259 13.50 26.45 -8.78
C THR A 259 14.57 26.65 -7.72
N ALA A 260 15.18 25.55 -7.26
CA ALA A 260 16.26 25.55 -6.28
C ALA A 260 17.31 24.48 -6.64
N PRO A 261 18.01 24.63 -7.77
CA PRO A 261 19.00 23.67 -8.21
C PRO A 261 20.31 23.81 -7.42
N LEU A 262 21.12 22.75 -7.43
CA LEU A 262 22.51 22.81 -7.00
C LEU A 262 23.34 23.54 -8.06
N ILE A 263 24.07 24.59 -7.67
CA ILE A 263 24.93 25.34 -8.59
C ILE A 263 26.40 25.08 -8.25
N LEU A 264 27.17 24.60 -9.23
CA LEU A 264 28.61 24.35 -9.11
C LEU A 264 29.36 24.98 -10.29
N GLN A 265 30.60 25.41 -10.06
CA GLN A 265 31.49 25.82 -11.15
C GLN A 265 32.33 24.62 -11.59
N ALA A 266 32.33 24.31 -12.89
CA ALA A 266 33.30 23.41 -13.50
C ALA A 266 34.69 24.05 -13.38
N ASN A 267 35.50 23.57 -12.45
CA ASN A 267 36.81 24.17 -12.20
C ASN A 267 37.77 23.11 -11.68
N SER A 268 38.81 22.85 -12.46
CA SER A 268 39.87 21.88 -12.16
C SER A 268 40.68 22.20 -10.89
N THR A 269 40.59 23.43 -10.37
CA THR A 269 41.28 23.88 -9.14
C THR A 269 40.41 23.79 -7.89
N SER A 270 39.13 23.43 -8.02
CA SER A 270 38.22 23.23 -6.89
C SER A 270 38.43 21.85 -6.24
N THR A 271 37.87 21.67 -5.04
CA THR A 271 37.90 20.36 -4.36
C THR A 271 36.77 19.48 -4.88
N TRP A 272 37.13 18.30 -5.36
CA TRP A 272 36.22 17.28 -5.89
C TRP A 272 36.50 15.92 -5.22
N PRO A 273 35.50 15.04 -5.10
CA PRO A 273 34.10 15.24 -5.49
C PRO A 273 33.33 16.15 -4.50
N VAL A 274 32.27 16.78 -4.98
CA VAL A 274 31.25 17.43 -4.15
C VAL A 274 30.14 16.42 -3.90
N THR A 275 29.86 16.12 -2.63
CA THR A 275 28.76 15.23 -2.24
C THR A 275 27.65 16.03 -1.58
N VAL A 276 26.44 15.85 -2.09
CA VAL A 276 25.20 16.46 -1.57
C VAL A 276 24.25 15.38 -1.09
N SER A 277 23.51 15.66 -0.01
CA SER A 277 22.50 14.75 0.55
C SER A 277 21.15 15.45 0.70
N SER A 278 20.09 14.66 0.88
CA SER A 278 18.73 15.16 1.14
C SER A 278 18.62 16.00 2.43
N GLU A 279 19.58 15.90 3.36
CA GLU A 279 19.66 16.74 4.57
C GLU A 279 20.32 18.11 4.33
N SER A 280 20.92 18.33 3.15
CA SER A 280 21.65 19.55 2.80
C SER A 280 20.88 20.51 1.89
N GLY A 281 19.61 20.19 1.59
CA GLY A 281 18.70 20.99 0.76
C GLY A 281 17.56 21.63 1.54
#